data_AF-A0A3M0ZG83-F1
#
_entry.id   AF-A0A3M0ZG83-F1
#
_cell.length_a   1.000
_cell.length_b   1.000
_cell.length_c   1.000
_cell.angle_alpha   90.00
_cell.angle_beta   90.00
_cell.angle_gamma   90.00
#
_symmetry.space_group_name_H-M   'P 1'
#
loop_
_entity.id
_entity.type
_entity.pdbx_description
1 polymer ?
#
loop_
_entity_poly.entity_id
_entity_poly.type
_entity_poly.pdbx_seq_one_letter_code
_entity_poly.pdbx_strand_id
1 'polypeptide(L)' 'TILLLVEQIGGAGYHEGYLYCSYCRLNQENMEAEIIGERIFDPAEVYGKKNH' A
#
# COMPACT_ATOMS: atom_id res chain seq x y z
N THR A 1 10.21 14.12 17.85
CA THR A 1 10.12 13.90 16.39
C THR A 1 11.50 13.57 15.88
N ILE A 2 11.64 12.49 15.11
CA ILE A 2 12.90 12.06 14.47
C ILE A 2 12.59 11.77 13.01
N LEU A 3 13.45 12.21 12.10
CA LEU A 3 13.36 11.90 10.67
C LEU A 3 14.38 10.81 10.35
N LEU A 4 13.92 9.71 9.76
CA LEU A 4 14.76 8.59 9.35
C LEU A 4 14.78 8.53 7.82
N LEU A 5 15.97 8.64 7.23
CA LEU A 5 16.20 8.36 5.82
C LEU A 5 16.54 6.88 5.68
N VAL A 6 15.71 6.13 4.96
CA VAL A 6 15.87 4.69 4.76
C VAL A 6 15.68 4.33 3.29
N GLU A 7 16.40 3.30 2.85
CA GLU A 7 16.13 2.61 1.59
C GLU A 7 15.34 1.33 1.91
N GLN A 8 14.14 1.22 1.34
CA GLN A 8 13.26 0.08 1.61
C GLN A 8 13.50 -1.04 0.60
N ILE A 9 14.17 -2.10 1.06
CA ILE A 9 14.44 -3.29 0.25
C ILE A 9 13.18 -4.17 0.20
N GLY A 10 12.85 -4.70 -0.98
CA GLY A 10 11.65 -5.52 -1.22
C GLY A 10 10.44 -4.74 -1.74
N GLY A 11 10.63 -3.44 -2.01
CA GLY A 11 9.64 -2.58 -2.66
C GLY A 11 8.51 -2.16 -1.73
N ALA A 12 7.95 -3.05 -0.90
CA ALA A 12 6.68 -2.77 -0.24
C ALA A 12 6.77 -2.50 1.24
N GLY A 13 6.23 -1.35 1.63
CA GLY A 13 6.21 -0.88 3.01
C GLY A 13 4.90 -1.24 3.69
N TYR A 14 3.92 -1.71 2.93
CA TYR A 14 2.59 -2.01 3.40
C TYR A 14 2.13 -3.41 2.98
N HIS A 15 1.55 -4.15 3.91
CA HIS A 15 1.21 -5.57 3.77
C HIS A 15 0.16 -5.88 2.67
N GLU A 16 -0.46 -4.86 2.08
CA GLU A 16 -1.48 -5.02 1.03
C GLU A 16 -0.92 -4.98 -0.40
N GLY A 17 0.38 -4.75 -0.57
CA GLY A 17 0.97 -4.70 -1.91
C GLY A 17 1.55 -3.35 -2.31
N TYR A 18 1.44 -2.32 -1.47
CA TYR A 18 1.76 -0.93 -1.83
C TYR A 18 3.03 -0.43 -1.16
N LEU A 19 3.70 0.54 -1.80
CA LEU A 19 4.93 1.15 -1.30
C LEU A 19 4.68 1.95 -0.01
N TYR A 20 3.59 2.70 0.05
CA TYR A 20 3.23 3.56 1.18
C TYR A 20 1.78 3.32 1.62
N CYS A 21 1.49 3.60 2.89
CA CYS A 21 0.12 3.56 3.44
C CYS A 21 -0.82 4.59 2.78
N SER A 22 -0.28 5.70 2.28
CA SER A 22 -1.02 6.74 1.54
C SER A 22 -1.30 6.33 0.08
N TYR A 23 -1.64 5.07 -0.16
CA TYR A 23 -1.90 4.54 -1.51
C TYR A 23 -3.32 4.83 -2.00
N CYS A 24 -4.21 5.33 -1.14
CA CYS A 24 -5.56 5.75 -1.50
C CYS A 24 -5.86 7.19 -1.07
N ARG A 25 -6.71 7.86 -1.84
CA ARG A 25 -7.22 9.21 -1.56
C ARG A 25 -8.74 9.17 -1.55
N LEU A 26 -9.37 9.92 -0.66
CA LEU A 26 -10.82 10.14 -0.70
C LEU A 26 -11.17 11.14 -1.81
N ASN A 27 -11.99 10.71 -2.78
CA ASN A 27 -12.59 11.62 -3.74
C ASN A 27 -13.70 12.42 -3.04
N GLN A 28 -13.60 13.75 -3.07
CA GLN A 28 -14.53 14.62 -2.36
C GLN A 28 -15.90 14.76 -3.03
N GLU A 29 -16.02 14.42 -4.31
CA GLU A 29 -17.27 14.55 -5.06
C GLU A 29 -18.23 13.39 -4.78
N ASN A 30 -17.69 12.17 -4.71
CA ASN A 30 -18.47 10.95 -4.50
C ASN A 30 -18.20 10.26 -3.16
N MET A 31 -17.27 10.78 -2.35
CA MET A 31 -16.85 10.22 -1.06
C MET A 31 -16.31 8.78 -1.15
N GLU A 32 -15.81 8.38 -2.32
CA GLU A 32 -15.21 7.06 -2.55
C GLU A 32 -13.69 7.10 -2.42
N ALA A 33 -13.10 5.97 -2.00
CA ALA A 33 -11.65 5.83 -1.96
C ALA A 33 -11.10 5.47 -3.35
N GLU A 34 -10.21 6.31 -3.87
CA GLU A 34 -9.50 6.12 -5.13
C GLU A 34 -8.08 5.61 -4.85
N ILE A 35 -7.70 4.47 -5.45
CA ILE A 35 -6.32 3.96 -5.38
C ILE A 35 -5.43 4.83 -6.28
N ILE A 36 -4.43 5.49 -5.70
CA ILE A 36 -3.44 6.32 -6.39
C ILE A 36 -2.02 5.73 -6.32
N GLY A 37 -1.80 4.70 -5.49
CA GLY A 37 -0.51 4.04 -5.32
C GLY A 37 -0.30 2.89 -6.30
N GLU A 38 0.93 2.73 -6.76
CA GLU A 38 1.32 1.56 -7.55
C GLU A 38 1.41 0.31 -6.66
N ARG A 39 0.80 -0.78 -7.14
CA ARG A 39 0.90 -2.09 -6.50
C ARG A 39 2.14 -2.81 -7.01
N ILE A 40 3.01 -3.17 -6.08
CA ILE A 40 4.38 -3.65 -6.34
C ILE A 40 4.60 -5.10 -5.91
N PHE A 41 3.67 -5.69 -5.16
CA PHE A 41 3.58 -7.14 -4.98
C PHE A 41 2.14 -7.58 -4.76
N ASP A 42 1.84 -8.85 -5.01
CA ASP A 42 0.57 -9.47 -4.64
C ASP A 42 0.67 -10.21 -3.29
N PRO A 43 -0.01 -9.74 -2.23
CA PRO A 43 -0.14 -10.45 -0.96
C PRO A 43 -0.68 -11.88 -1.12
N ALA A 44 -1.50 -12.16 -2.13
CA ALA A 44 -2.00 -13.51 -2.36
C ALA A 44 -0.88 -14.47 -2.81
N GLU A 45 0.08 -13.97 -3.59
CA GLU A 45 1.24 -14.74 -4.02
C GLU A 45 2.26 -14.89 -2.90
N VAL A 46 2.43 -13.87 -2.06
CA VAL A 46 3.44 -13.85 -0.98
C VAL A 46 2.96 -14.53 0.31
N TYR A 47 1.69 -14.33 0.69
CA TYR A 47 1.12 -14.80 1.96
C TYR A 47 0.05 -15.89 1.78
N GLY A 48 -0.37 -16.17 0.55
CA GLY A 48 -1.49 -17.06 0.27
C GLY A 48 -2.86 -16.37 0.37
N LYS A 49 -3.91 -17.06 -0.09
CA LYS A 49 -5.28 -16.53 -0.06
C LYS A 49 -5.75 -16.33 1.38
N LYS A 50 -6.24 -15.13 1.71
CA LYS A 50 -7.03 -14.91 2.93
C LYS A 50 -8.37 -15.63 2.76
N ASN A 51 -8.56 -16.73 3.49
CA ASN A 51 -9.87 -17.33 3.67
C ASN A 51 -10.63 -16.48 4.71
N HIS A 52 -11.49 -15.57 4.28
CA HIS A 52 -12.44 -14.87 5.14
C HIS A 52 -13.75 -14.65 4.40
#